data_AF-A0A1E3NM87-F1
#
_entry.id   AF-A0A1E3NM87-F1
#
_cell.length_a   1.000
_cell.length_b   1.000
_cell.length_c   1.000
_cell.angle_alpha   90.00
_cell.angle_beta   90.00
_cell.angle_gamma   90.00
#
_symmetry.space_group_name_H-M   'P 1'
#
loop_
_entity.id
_entity.type
_entity.pdbx_description
1 polymer ?
#
loop_
_entity_poly.entity_id
_entity_poly.type
_entity_poly.pdbx_seq_one_letter_code
_entity_poly.pdbx_strand_id
1 'polypeptide(L)'
;MELCSTSLTGEQIKNRIYNGRMHLLRKCNSRIRSNQQLLIECRRYPFINQVLELSKLAVPLTDEEKTDAIDAILASGVYERVKEEEQPQATSFSYIDQLVIELLKWFKEEFFVWVNKLGCSHCGNEDQNQIRHMAGCRPYKEEHYRGKASVIERYQCLKCQKIYEFPRYNDIRTLLLTRKGRCGEWNNCFIAILRSLDIDVRYIWNAEDHVWCEYYSEKQKRWIHLDACENAYDQPLLYNTGWGKKMSYVFAVKESYIVDVTDRYLDPKKPEAKLPKNKAPEQYLQAMLTLSNSIKLTSASREIALTDTSRLIGDFRNTAGGYKEMATDSTTKSMKPRQSGGATWTKQRGEAGKK
;
A
#
# COMPACT_ATOMS: atom_id res chain seq x y z
N MET A 1 -17.03 -33.03 -45.79
CA MET A 1 -16.01 -32.10 -45.24
C MET A 1 -16.61 -31.42 -44.02
N GLU A 2 -16.60 -32.09 -42.88
CA GLU A 2 -16.93 -31.46 -41.60
C GLU A 2 -15.65 -30.88 -41.02
N LEU A 3 -15.51 -29.55 -41.11
CA LEU A 3 -14.51 -28.81 -40.34
C LEU A 3 -14.99 -28.78 -38.89
N CYS A 4 -14.61 -29.81 -38.12
CA CYS A 4 -14.80 -29.85 -36.69
C CYS A 4 -13.92 -28.76 -36.05
N SER A 5 -14.46 -27.55 -35.89
CA SER A 5 -13.84 -26.51 -35.08
C SER A 5 -13.97 -26.93 -33.61
N THR A 6 -13.00 -27.66 -33.10
CA THR A 6 -12.93 -28.01 -31.68
C THR A 6 -12.66 -26.74 -30.88
N SER A 7 -13.73 -26.15 -30.35
CA SER A 7 -13.65 -25.03 -29.42
C SER A 7 -12.85 -25.47 -28.19
N LEU A 8 -11.73 -24.78 -27.91
CA LEU A 8 -10.92 -25.07 -26.74
C LEU A 8 -11.76 -24.90 -25.46
N THR A 9 -11.66 -25.85 -24.54
CA THR A 9 -12.27 -25.72 -23.21
C THR A 9 -11.64 -24.56 -22.44
N GLY A 10 -12.35 -24.02 -21.44
CA GLY A 10 -11.82 -22.94 -20.60
C GLY A 10 -10.48 -23.29 -19.94
N GLU A 11 -10.27 -24.56 -19.58
CA GLU A 11 -9.02 -25.03 -18.99
C GLU A 11 -7.89 -25.13 -20.02
N GLN A 12 -8.19 -25.54 -21.26
CA GLN A 12 -7.22 -25.52 -22.35
C GLN A 12 -6.76 -24.08 -22.68
N ILE A 13 -7.68 -23.11 -22.63
CA ILE A 13 -7.36 -21.69 -22.82
C ILE A 13 -6.45 -21.20 -21.68
N LYS A 14 -6.79 -21.47 -20.41
CA LYS A 14 -5.96 -21.10 -19.26
C LYS A 14 -4.55 -21.71 -19.34
N ASN A 15 -4.44 -22.97 -19.76
CA ASN A 15 -3.15 -23.65 -19.97
C ASN A 15 -2.30 -22.97 -21.04
N ARG A 16 -2.90 -22.64 -22.19
CA ARG A 16 -2.20 -21.95 -23.27
C ARG A 16 -1.69 -20.57 -22.82
N ILE A 17 -2.53 -19.80 -22.13
CA ILE A 17 -2.17 -18.48 -21.60
C ILE A 17 -1.04 -18.61 -20.58
N TYR A 18 -1.15 -19.54 -19.63
CA TYR A 18 -0.14 -19.78 -18.60
C TYR A 18 1.21 -20.11 -19.23
N ASN A 19 1.25 -21.11 -20.12
CA ASN A 19 2.48 -21.56 -20.77
C ASN A 19 3.14 -20.44 -21.59
N GLY A 20 2.34 -19.67 -22.34
CA GLY A 20 2.82 -18.52 -23.10
C GLY A 20 3.45 -17.46 -22.19
N ARG A 21 2.79 -17.12 -21.08
CA ARG A 21 3.31 -16.15 -20.10
C ARG A 21 4.59 -16.65 -19.42
N MET A 22 4.63 -17.92 -18.98
CA MET A 22 5.81 -18.52 -18.37
C MET A 22 7.01 -18.55 -19.33
N HIS A 23 6.77 -18.86 -20.60
CA HIS A 23 7.81 -18.82 -21.63
C HIS A 23 8.39 -17.40 -21.77
N LEU A 24 7.54 -16.38 -21.87
CA LEU A 24 7.99 -14.98 -21.97
C LEU A 24 8.76 -14.52 -20.73
N LEU A 25 8.27 -14.81 -19.52
CA LEU A 25 8.96 -14.44 -18.28
C LEU A 25 10.34 -15.11 -18.17
N ARG A 26 10.45 -16.40 -18.51
CA ARG A 26 11.74 -17.12 -18.53
C ARG A 26 12.69 -16.56 -19.57
N LYS A 27 12.18 -16.18 -20.75
CA LYS A 27 12.98 -15.52 -21.80
C LYS A 27 13.52 -14.16 -21.34
N CYS A 28 12.68 -13.33 -20.69
CA CYS A 28 13.10 -12.07 -20.09
C CYS A 28 14.19 -12.27 -19.03
N ASN A 29 13.96 -13.22 -18.11
CA ASN A 29 14.92 -13.58 -17.06
C ASN A 29 16.28 -13.99 -17.65
N SER A 30 16.28 -14.91 -18.62
CA SER A 30 17.49 -15.37 -19.30
C SER A 30 18.25 -14.22 -19.98
N ARG A 31 17.54 -13.36 -20.72
CA ARG A 31 18.15 -12.22 -21.43
C ARG A 31 18.80 -11.20 -20.49
N ILE A 32 18.18 -10.92 -19.35
CA ILE A 32 18.74 -9.99 -18.37
C ILE A 32 19.93 -10.63 -17.66
N ARG A 33 19.82 -11.90 -17.26
CA ARG A 33 20.91 -12.64 -16.61
C ARG A 33 22.15 -12.82 -17.49
N SER A 34 21.98 -12.94 -18.81
CA SER A 34 23.12 -13.00 -19.72
C SER A 34 23.89 -11.68 -19.84
N ASN A 35 23.29 -10.54 -19.46
CA ASN A 35 23.95 -9.24 -19.50
C ASN A 35 24.64 -8.94 -18.16
N GLN A 36 25.82 -9.56 -17.95
CA GLN A 36 26.59 -9.40 -16.71
C GLN A 36 27.01 -7.94 -16.45
N GLN A 37 27.35 -7.19 -17.51
CA GLN A 37 27.71 -5.77 -17.37
C GLN A 37 26.55 -4.96 -16.79
N LEU A 38 25.34 -5.13 -17.32
CA LEU A 38 24.14 -4.47 -16.80
C LEU A 38 23.93 -4.78 -15.32
N LEU A 39 24.06 -6.05 -14.91
CA LEU A 39 23.89 -6.45 -13.52
C LEU A 39 24.94 -5.82 -12.59
N ILE A 40 26.18 -5.70 -13.03
CA ILE A 40 27.26 -5.04 -12.29
C ILE A 40 26.98 -3.53 -12.16
N GLU A 41 26.56 -2.88 -13.24
CA GLU A 41 26.20 -1.45 -13.23
C GLU A 41 25.01 -1.16 -12.30
N CYS A 42 23.98 -2.00 -12.31
CA CYS A 42 22.82 -1.85 -11.42
C CYS A 42 23.20 -1.81 -9.93
N ARG A 43 24.25 -2.54 -9.51
CA ARG A 43 24.71 -2.57 -8.12
C ARG A 43 25.24 -1.22 -7.62
N ARG A 44 25.60 -0.31 -8.53
CA ARG A 44 26.09 1.04 -8.19
C ARG A 44 24.99 1.96 -7.68
N TYR A 45 23.72 1.57 -7.77
CA TYR A 45 22.58 2.41 -7.40
C TYR A 45 21.86 1.81 -6.17
N PRO A 46 22.16 2.30 -4.95
CA PRO A 46 21.53 1.80 -3.71
C PRO A 46 20.01 1.86 -3.74
N PHE A 47 19.44 2.82 -4.47
CA PHE A 47 17.99 2.96 -4.64
C PHE A 47 17.34 1.71 -5.27
N ILE A 48 18.02 1.05 -6.21
CA ILE A 48 17.50 -0.19 -6.80
C ILE A 48 17.35 -1.27 -5.71
N ASN A 49 18.36 -1.43 -4.87
CA ASN A 49 18.30 -2.39 -3.76
C ASN A 49 17.19 -2.01 -2.77
N GLN A 50 17.07 -0.72 -2.42
CA GLN A 50 15.99 -0.24 -1.56
C GLN A 50 14.61 -0.61 -2.11
N VAL A 51 14.37 -0.42 -3.41
CA VAL A 51 13.09 -0.77 -4.05
C VAL A 51 12.87 -2.29 -4.03
N LEU A 52 13.89 -3.09 -4.35
CA LEU A 52 13.77 -4.55 -4.32
C LEU A 52 13.48 -5.09 -2.91
N GLU A 53 14.04 -4.45 -1.87
CA GLU A 53 13.79 -4.79 -0.48
C GLU A 53 12.36 -4.49 -0.01
N LEU A 54 11.61 -3.63 -0.71
CA LEU A 54 10.19 -3.43 -0.43
C LEU A 54 9.40 -4.73 -0.51
N SER A 55 9.88 -5.75 -1.24
CA SER A 55 9.30 -7.10 -1.26
C SER A 55 9.09 -7.69 0.14
N LYS A 56 9.93 -7.31 1.11
CA LYS A 56 9.83 -7.75 2.50
C LYS A 56 8.59 -7.21 3.22
N LEU A 57 7.89 -6.24 2.63
CA LEU A 57 6.62 -5.71 3.14
C LEU A 57 5.40 -6.53 2.69
N ALA A 58 5.56 -7.40 1.69
CA ALA A 58 4.48 -8.22 1.13
C ALA A 58 4.56 -9.67 1.62
N VAL A 59 4.70 -9.86 2.94
CA VAL A 59 4.71 -11.18 3.57
C VAL A 59 3.26 -11.64 3.82
N PRO A 60 2.91 -12.91 3.53
CA PRO A 60 1.62 -13.48 3.89
C PRO A 60 1.39 -13.44 5.41
N LEU A 61 0.13 -13.25 5.82
CA LEU A 61 -0.25 -13.33 7.21
C LEU A 61 -0.15 -14.78 7.72
N THR A 62 0.24 -14.94 8.97
CA THR A 62 0.08 -16.21 9.68
C THR A 62 -1.40 -16.48 9.98
N ASP A 63 -1.75 -17.74 10.27
CA ASP A 63 -3.13 -18.09 10.62
C ASP A 63 -3.61 -17.39 11.89
N GLU A 64 -2.70 -17.18 12.86
CA GLU A 64 -2.98 -16.40 14.07
C GLU A 64 -3.26 -14.92 13.75
N GLU A 65 -2.44 -14.30 12.88
CA GLU A 65 -2.65 -12.92 12.46
C GLU A 65 -3.98 -12.74 11.70
N LYS A 66 -4.35 -13.72 10.87
CA LYS A 66 -5.65 -13.73 10.18
C LYS A 66 -6.79 -13.84 11.17
N THR A 67 -6.69 -14.76 12.13
CA THR A 67 -7.73 -14.99 13.15
C THR A 67 -7.95 -13.74 13.99
N ASP A 68 -6.87 -13.16 14.55
CA ASP A 68 -6.96 -11.94 15.36
C ASP A 68 -7.57 -10.76 14.57
N ALA A 69 -7.26 -10.64 13.27
CA ALA A 69 -7.83 -9.62 12.41
C ALA A 69 -9.32 -9.86 12.13
N ILE A 70 -9.73 -11.10 11.84
CA ILE A 70 -11.14 -11.48 11.65
C ILE A 70 -11.95 -11.21 12.92
N ASP A 71 -11.42 -11.58 14.09
CA ASP A 71 -12.09 -11.34 15.38
C ASP A 71 -12.31 -9.85 15.63
N ALA A 72 -11.33 -9.00 15.30
CA ALA A 72 -11.47 -7.55 15.39
C ALA A 72 -12.59 -7.02 14.48
N ILE A 73 -12.75 -7.57 13.28
CA ILE A 73 -13.81 -7.20 12.33
C ILE A 73 -15.16 -7.71 12.82
N LEU A 74 -15.27 -8.95 13.29
CA LEU A 74 -16.53 -9.51 13.79
C LEU A 74 -17.06 -8.75 15.01
N ALA A 75 -16.17 -8.20 15.85
CA ALA A 75 -16.54 -7.37 16.98
C ALA A 75 -16.98 -5.94 16.62
N SER A 76 -16.88 -5.52 15.34
CA SER A 76 -17.05 -4.11 14.93
C SER A 76 -18.45 -3.71 14.46
N GLY A 77 -19.32 -4.68 14.14
CA GLY A 77 -20.61 -4.41 13.49
C GLY A 77 -20.52 -4.03 12.00
N VAL A 78 -19.33 -4.09 11.38
CA VAL A 78 -19.11 -3.71 9.97
C VAL A 78 -20.00 -4.54 9.03
N TYR A 79 -20.12 -5.86 9.25
CA TYR A 79 -20.91 -6.72 8.38
C TYR A 79 -22.40 -6.41 8.44
N GLU A 80 -22.92 -6.06 9.61
CA GLU A 80 -24.31 -5.64 9.81
C GLU A 80 -24.59 -4.34 9.05
N ARG A 81 -23.71 -3.35 9.16
CA ARG A 81 -23.86 -2.07 8.45
C ARG A 81 -23.85 -2.23 6.94
N VAL A 82 -22.95 -3.06 6.39
CA VAL A 82 -22.93 -3.36 4.95
C VAL A 82 -24.24 -4.02 4.50
N LYS A 83 -24.77 -4.98 5.27
CA LYS A 83 -26.04 -5.65 4.94
C LYS A 83 -27.25 -4.70 4.98
N GLU A 84 -27.26 -3.74 5.90
CA GLU A 84 -28.33 -2.73 5.99
C GLU A 84 -28.28 -1.75 4.80
N GLU A 85 -27.08 -1.39 4.34
CA GLU A 85 -26.86 -0.52 3.17
C GLU A 85 -27.09 -1.21 1.81
N GLU A 86 -27.15 -2.55 1.75
CA GLU A 86 -27.40 -3.30 0.52
C GLU A 86 -28.81 -3.13 -0.07
N GLN A 87 -29.72 -2.38 0.57
CA GLN A 87 -31.05 -2.04 0.04
C GLN A 87 -30.99 -0.87 -1.00
N PRO A 88 -31.86 -0.84 -2.03
CA PRO A 88 -31.51 -1.17 -3.41
C PRO A 88 -31.15 0.03 -4.32
N GLN A 89 -29.96 0.64 -4.18
CA GLN A 89 -29.49 1.66 -5.15
C GLN A 89 -28.05 1.53 -5.68
N ALA A 90 -27.21 0.60 -5.20
CA ALA A 90 -25.80 0.54 -5.61
C ALA A 90 -25.53 -0.48 -6.75
N THR A 91 -25.94 -0.19 -7.99
CA THR A 91 -25.59 -1.06 -9.15
C THR A 91 -24.10 -1.03 -9.52
N SER A 92 -23.35 -0.04 -9.04
CA SER A 92 -21.95 0.24 -9.40
C SER A 92 -20.91 -0.52 -8.56
N PHE A 93 -21.26 -0.95 -7.34
CA PHE A 93 -20.33 -1.59 -6.40
C PHE A 93 -20.72 -3.05 -6.12
N SER A 94 -19.72 -3.91 -5.96
CA SER A 94 -19.92 -5.25 -5.39
C SER A 94 -19.99 -5.20 -3.86
N TYR A 95 -20.46 -6.27 -3.23
CA TYR A 95 -20.41 -6.45 -1.77
C TYR A 95 -19.01 -6.19 -1.21
N ILE A 96 -17.95 -6.72 -1.86
CA ILE A 96 -16.56 -6.50 -1.42
C ILE A 96 -16.17 -5.02 -1.53
N ASP A 97 -16.66 -4.30 -2.55
CA ASP A 97 -16.38 -2.86 -2.65
C ASP A 97 -17.04 -2.08 -1.50
N GLN A 98 -18.30 -2.41 -1.17
CA GLN A 98 -19.01 -1.80 -0.04
C GLN A 98 -18.34 -2.14 1.30
N LEU A 99 -17.94 -3.40 1.49
CA LEU A 99 -17.21 -3.85 2.66
C LEU A 99 -15.89 -3.09 2.85
N VAL A 100 -15.13 -2.88 1.78
CA VAL A 100 -13.87 -2.12 1.85
C VAL A 100 -14.12 -0.66 2.23
N ILE A 101 -15.18 -0.04 1.72
CA ILE A 101 -15.57 1.33 2.08
C ILE A 101 -15.93 1.43 3.56
N GLU A 102 -16.73 0.50 4.06
CA GLU A 102 -17.13 0.48 5.47
C GLU A 102 -15.96 0.15 6.40
N LEU A 103 -15.06 -0.75 6.00
CA LEU A 103 -13.82 -1.03 6.72
C LEU A 103 -12.91 0.20 6.81
N LEU A 104 -12.78 1.00 5.75
CA LEU A 104 -12.01 2.26 5.79
C LEU A 104 -12.57 3.22 6.84
N LYS A 105 -13.90 3.37 6.87
CA LYS A 105 -14.61 4.24 7.81
C LYS A 105 -14.42 3.76 9.24
N TRP A 106 -14.77 2.51 9.52
CA TRP A 106 -14.59 1.88 10.84
C TRP A 106 -13.14 1.98 11.31
N PHE A 107 -12.18 1.68 10.44
CA PHE A 107 -10.77 1.69 10.83
C PHE A 107 -10.32 3.07 11.32
N LYS A 108 -10.76 4.14 10.64
CA LYS A 108 -10.40 5.51 10.98
C LYS A 108 -11.19 6.09 12.15
N GLU A 109 -12.49 5.83 12.20
CA GLU A 109 -13.41 6.49 13.12
C GLU A 109 -13.50 5.78 14.47
N GLU A 110 -13.25 4.46 14.52
CA GLU A 110 -13.54 3.63 15.69
C GLU A 110 -12.35 2.77 16.12
N PHE A 111 -11.60 2.21 15.18
CA PHE A 111 -10.60 1.19 15.51
C PHE A 111 -9.22 1.75 15.85
N PHE A 112 -8.65 2.60 15.00
CA PHE A 112 -7.23 2.95 15.04
C PHE A 112 -7.00 4.45 15.29
N VAL A 113 -5.99 4.76 16.10
CA VAL A 113 -5.75 6.13 16.60
C VAL A 113 -4.45 6.71 16.05
N TRP A 114 -4.51 7.95 15.57
CA TRP A 114 -3.34 8.67 15.08
C TRP A 114 -2.51 9.22 16.24
N VAL A 115 -1.18 9.02 16.20
CA VAL A 115 -0.26 9.51 17.22
C VAL A 115 0.73 10.53 16.64
N ASN A 116 0.57 11.80 17.01
CA ASN A 116 1.58 12.84 16.75
C ASN A 116 2.74 12.71 17.74
N LYS A 117 2.53 13.14 18.99
CA LYS A 117 3.33 12.77 20.15
C LYS A 117 2.41 12.03 21.11
N LEU A 118 2.87 10.90 21.63
CA LEU A 118 2.10 10.10 22.56
C LEU A 118 1.81 10.93 23.83
N GLY A 119 0.58 10.87 24.37
CA GLY A 119 0.27 11.50 25.66
C GLY A 119 1.08 10.90 26.81
N CYS A 120 1.30 11.66 27.87
CA CYS A 120 2.11 11.19 28.99
C CYS A 120 1.41 10.07 29.77
N SER A 121 1.98 8.87 29.74
CA SER A 121 1.47 7.68 30.46
C SER A 121 1.50 7.80 31.99
N HIS A 122 2.21 8.78 32.55
CA HIS A 122 2.34 8.94 34.00
C HIS A 122 1.34 9.93 34.61
N CYS A 123 0.94 10.96 33.88
CA CYS A 123 0.08 12.02 34.41
C CYS A 123 -1.09 12.40 33.49
N GLY A 124 -1.27 11.69 32.37
CA GLY A 124 -2.33 11.93 31.40
C GLY A 124 -2.20 13.25 30.63
N ASN A 125 -1.03 13.89 30.63
CA ASN A 125 -0.85 15.15 29.89
C ASN A 125 -0.87 14.90 28.38
N GLU A 126 -1.86 15.47 27.69
CA GLU A 126 -2.02 15.36 26.23
C GLU A 126 -1.61 16.64 25.48
N ASP A 127 -1.26 17.72 26.20
CA ASP A 127 -0.80 18.97 25.60
C ASP A 127 0.52 18.75 24.84
N GLN A 128 0.42 18.78 23.50
CA GLN A 128 1.52 18.53 22.57
C GLN A 128 2.67 19.54 22.71
N ASN A 129 2.42 20.73 23.26
CA ASN A 129 3.45 21.74 23.53
C ASN A 129 4.25 21.41 24.80
N GLN A 130 3.67 20.62 25.71
CA GLN A 130 4.31 20.15 26.93
C GLN A 130 4.92 18.75 26.78
N ILE A 131 5.01 18.24 25.55
CA ILE A 131 5.64 16.97 25.22
C ILE A 131 6.87 17.24 24.36
N ARG A 132 8.05 17.03 24.94
CA ARG A 132 9.35 17.22 24.28
C ARG A 132 9.84 15.91 23.70
N HIS A 133 10.20 15.92 22.41
CA HIS A 133 10.85 14.78 21.77
C HIS A 133 12.30 14.66 22.26
N MET A 134 12.74 13.45 22.56
CA MET A 134 14.08 13.10 23.01
C MET A 134 14.79 12.25 21.95
N ALA A 135 16.11 12.07 22.06
CA ALA A 135 16.82 11.16 21.17
C ALA A 135 16.22 9.74 21.28
N GLY A 136 15.77 9.18 20.17
CA GLY A 136 15.29 7.79 20.12
C GLY A 136 16.40 6.79 20.42
N CYS A 137 16.03 5.53 20.65
CA CYS A 137 16.97 4.43 20.83
C CYS A 137 16.57 3.20 20.03
N ARG A 138 17.50 2.24 19.93
CA ARG A 138 17.22 0.92 19.34
C ARG A 138 16.32 0.11 20.28
N PRO A 139 15.53 -0.84 19.77
CA PRO A 139 14.88 -1.88 20.57
C PRO A 139 15.85 -2.49 21.59
N TYR A 140 15.37 -2.76 22.79
CA TYR A 140 16.19 -3.26 23.90
C TYR A 140 15.42 -4.07 24.94
N LYS A 141 14.08 -3.96 24.97
CA LYS A 141 13.21 -4.77 25.81
C LYS A 141 12.57 -5.90 25.01
N GLU A 142 12.15 -6.96 25.69
CA GLU A 142 11.53 -8.12 25.05
C GLU A 142 10.30 -7.74 24.21
N GLU A 143 9.44 -6.87 24.73
CA GLU A 143 8.25 -6.39 24.02
C GLU A 143 8.59 -5.57 22.76
N HIS A 144 9.76 -4.92 22.73
CA HIS A 144 10.23 -4.20 21.54
C HIS A 144 10.58 -5.18 20.43
N TYR A 145 11.25 -6.28 20.77
CA TYR A 145 11.61 -7.33 19.81
C TYR A 145 10.37 -8.12 19.35
N ARG A 146 9.49 -8.49 20.29
CA ARG A 146 8.23 -9.18 20.01
C ARG A 146 7.35 -8.38 19.05
N GLY A 147 7.21 -7.07 19.29
CA GLY A 147 6.44 -6.18 18.41
C GLY A 147 7.16 -5.77 17.12
N LYS A 148 8.36 -6.33 16.85
CA LYS A 148 9.21 -5.98 15.69
C LYS A 148 9.42 -4.47 15.56
N ALA A 149 9.68 -3.79 16.67
CA ALA A 149 9.86 -2.35 16.69
C ALA A 149 11.08 -1.94 15.86
N SER A 150 10.94 -0.97 14.95
CA SER A 150 12.05 -0.47 14.14
C SER A 150 12.89 0.56 14.91
N VAL A 151 12.24 1.39 15.72
CA VAL A 151 12.85 2.42 16.56
C VAL A 151 11.98 2.67 17.79
N ILE A 152 12.60 3.06 18.90
CA ILE A 152 11.92 3.49 20.11
C ILE A 152 12.02 5.01 20.18
N GLU A 153 10.92 5.70 19.87
CA GLU A 153 10.83 7.15 20.10
C GLU A 153 10.70 7.41 21.60
N ARG A 154 11.33 8.47 22.09
CA ARG A 154 11.29 8.84 23.51
C ARG A 154 10.76 10.25 23.67
N TYR A 155 9.93 10.44 24.67
CA TYR A 155 9.28 11.71 24.97
C TYR A 155 9.46 12.06 26.45
N GLN A 156 9.61 13.35 26.75
CA GLN A 156 9.59 13.86 28.10
C GLN A 156 8.37 14.77 28.30
N CYS A 157 7.60 14.50 29.35
CA CYS A 157 6.51 15.38 29.76
C CYS A 157 7.06 16.56 30.57
N LEU A 158 6.80 17.80 30.14
CA LEU A 158 7.23 19.00 30.86
C LEU A 158 6.40 19.28 32.12
N LYS A 159 5.23 18.63 32.28
CA LYS A 159 4.38 18.74 33.47
C LYS A 159 4.89 17.91 34.64
N CYS A 160 5.18 16.61 34.40
CA CYS A 160 5.62 15.69 35.46
C CYS A 160 7.10 15.28 35.36
N GLN A 161 7.83 15.80 34.36
CA GLN A 161 9.24 15.54 34.08
C GLN A 161 9.61 14.08 33.75
N LYS A 162 8.64 13.16 33.70
CA LYS A 162 8.86 11.75 33.36
C LYS A 162 9.15 11.56 31.86
N ILE A 163 10.02 10.60 31.58
CA ILE A 163 10.36 10.13 30.23
C ILE A 163 9.57 8.84 29.98
N TYR A 164 9.00 8.72 28.79
CA TYR A 164 8.24 7.56 28.35
C TYR A 164 8.50 7.28 26.87
N GLU A 165 8.10 6.09 26.42
CA GLU A 165 8.50 5.53 25.14
C GLU A 165 7.31 5.32 24.21
N PHE A 166 7.57 5.45 22.92
CA PHE A 166 6.65 5.10 21.85
C PHE A 166 7.39 4.22 20.84
N PRO A 167 7.33 2.88 21.03
CA PRO A 167 7.89 1.93 20.09
C PRO A 167 7.13 1.98 18.75
N ARG A 168 7.87 2.02 17.63
CA ARG A 168 7.32 1.98 16.27
C ARG A 168 7.22 0.53 15.79
N TYR A 169 6.12 -0.13 16.14
CA TYR A 169 5.90 -1.56 15.92
C TYR A 169 5.57 -1.91 14.45
N ASN A 170 5.99 -3.09 14.01
CA ASN A 170 5.66 -3.64 12.69
C ASN A 170 4.94 -5.00 12.77
N ASP A 171 4.85 -5.59 13.97
CA ASP A 171 4.15 -6.84 14.19
C ASP A 171 2.62 -6.65 14.16
N ILE A 172 1.91 -7.44 13.35
CA ILE A 172 0.48 -7.25 13.08
C ILE A 172 -0.36 -7.46 14.34
N ARG A 173 -0.11 -8.52 15.11
CA ARG A 173 -0.84 -8.82 16.35
C ARG A 173 -0.67 -7.68 17.36
N THR A 174 0.55 -7.16 17.48
CA THR A 174 0.84 -5.97 18.31
C THR A 174 0.08 -4.73 17.83
N LEU A 175 -0.05 -4.51 16.52
CA LEU A 175 -0.81 -3.38 15.98
C LEU A 175 -2.31 -3.53 16.19
N LEU A 176 -2.88 -4.73 16.04
CA LEU A 176 -4.28 -5.05 16.33
C LEU A 176 -4.64 -4.81 17.81
N LEU A 177 -3.67 -5.05 18.71
CA LEU A 177 -3.82 -4.79 20.14
C LEU A 177 -3.64 -3.32 20.51
N THR A 178 -2.58 -2.67 20.02
CA THR A 178 -2.22 -1.30 20.42
C THR A 178 -3.07 -0.23 19.73
N ARG A 179 -3.59 -0.55 18.53
CA ARG A 179 -4.54 0.26 17.76
C ARG A 179 -4.15 1.72 17.58
N LYS A 180 -2.85 1.99 17.48
CA LYS A 180 -2.35 3.36 17.35
C LYS A 180 -1.02 3.44 16.63
N GLY A 181 -0.79 4.55 15.95
CA GLY A 181 0.44 4.75 15.20
C GLY A 181 0.39 5.91 14.23
N ARG A 182 1.26 5.87 13.21
CA ARG A 182 1.29 6.81 12.09
C ARG A 182 1.06 6.06 10.78
N CYS A 183 1.23 6.71 9.64
CA CYS A 183 0.91 6.15 8.31
C CYS A 183 1.46 4.74 8.08
N GLY A 184 2.68 4.44 8.55
CA GLY A 184 3.27 3.09 8.50
C GLY A 184 2.45 2.04 9.26
N GLU A 185 2.19 2.27 10.55
CA GLU A 185 1.39 1.36 11.38
C GLU A 185 -0.06 1.24 10.90
N TRP A 186 -0.67 2.37 10.53
CA TRP A 186 -2.03 2.44 9.97
C TRP A 186 -2.13 1.56 8.73
N ASN A 187 -1.25 1.77 7.75
CA ASN A 187 -1.27 1.03 6.50
C ASN A 187 -0.98 -0.46 6.72
N ASN A 188 -0.02 -0.80 7.58
CA ASN A 188 0.33 -2.19 7.85
C ASN A 188 -0.83 -2.97 8.49
N CYS A 189 -1.47 -2.40 9.51
CA CYS A 189 -2.60 -3.02 10.18
C CYS A 189 -3.83 -3.11 9.26
N PHE A 190 -4.11 -2.06 8.48
CA PHE A 190 -5.24 -2.08 7.55
C PHE A 190 -5.06 -3.08 6.41
N ILE A 191 -3.86 -3.21 5.84
CA ILE A 191 -3.55 -4.27 4.86
C ILE A 191 -3.78 -5.65 5.46
N ALA A 192 -3.42 -5.88 6.73
CA ALA A 192 -3.64 -7.16 7.39
C ALA A 192 -5.14 -7.48 7.53
N ILE A 193 -5.96 -6.51 7.92
CA ILE A 193 -7.43 -6.62 7.99
C ILE A 193 -8.02 -7.00 6.63
N LEU A 194 -7.58 -6.37 5.53
CA LEU A 194 -8.08 -6.72 4.21
C LEU A 194 -7.61 -8.13 3.77
N ARG A 195 -6.35 -8.47 4.02
CA ARG A 195 -5.79 -9.78 3.66
C ARG A 195 -6.36 -10.94 4.47
N SER A 196 -6.83 -10.71 5.69
CA SER A 196 -7.50 -11.75 6.48
C SER A 196 -8.87 -12.14 5.91
N LEU A 197 -9.44 -11.29 5.04
CA LEU A 197 -10.67 -11.53 4.30
C LEU A 197 -10.44 -12.03 2.86
N ASP A 198 -9.21 -12.46 2.54
CA ASP A 198 -8.78 -12.87 1.20
C ASP A 198 -8.99 -11.78 0.12
N ILE A 199 -9.02 -10.51 0.51
CA ILE A 199 -9.07 -9.38 -0.42
C ILE A 199 -7.67 -9.16 -1.00
N ASP A 200 -7.57 -9.11 -2.33
CA ASP A 200 -6.27 -8.90 -2.97
C ASP A 200 -5.80 -7.45 -2.84
N VAL A 201 -4.70 -7.28 -2.11
CA VAL A 201 -4.15 -5.99 -1.71
C VAL A 201 -2.67 -5.90 -2.01
N ARG A 202 -2.25 -4.75 -2.52
CA ARG A 202 -0.85 -4.36 -2.66
C ARG A 202 -0.51 -3.15 -1.81
N TYR A 203 0.68 -3.19 -1.22
CA TYR A 203 1.24 -2.09 -0.45
C TYR A 203 1.73 -1.01 -1.42
N ILE A 204 1.43 0.25 -1.15
CA ILE A 204 1.93 1.37 -1.93
C ILE A 204 2.96 2.15 -1.11
N TRP A 205 4.15 2.30 -1.69
CA TRP A 205 5.25 3.05 -1.11
C TRP A 205 5.54 4.28 -1.96
N ASN A 206 5.49 5.47 -1.36
CA ASN A 206 5.99 6.70 -1.98
C ASN A 206 7.34 7.11 -1.37
N ALA A 207 8.27 7.48 -2.24
CA ALA A 207 9.65 7.83 -1.86
C ALA A 207 9.77 9.09 -0.97
N GLU A 208 8.74 9.92 -0.91
CA GLU A 208 8.67 11.13 -0.10
C GLU A 208 7.89 10.89 1.21
N ASP A 209 8.20 9.77 1.89
CA ASP A 209 7.75 9.42 3.25
C ASP A 209 6.22 9.33 3.42
N HIS A 210 5.51 8.64 2.50
CA HIS A 210 4.11 8.26 2.75
C HIS A 210 3.81 6.89 2.18
N VAL A 211 2.84 6.21 2.80
CA VAL A 211 2.49 4.83 2.46
C VAL A 211 0.99 4.64 2.60
N TRP A 212 0.43 3.82 1.72
CA TRP A 212 -1.00 3.50 1.66
C TRP A 212 -1.18 2.15 0.95
N CYS A 213 -2.40 1.77 0.57
CA CYS A 213 -2.64 0.52 -0.12
C CYS A 213 -3.57 0.65 -1.32
N GLU A 214 -3.62 -0.40 -2.13
CA GLU A 214 -4.63 -0.56 -3.17
C GLU A 214 -5.22 -1.95 -3.07
N TYR A 215 -6.52 -2.08 -3.31
CA TYR A 215 -7.18 -3.38 -3.48
C TYR A 215 -7.68 -3.56 -4.91
N TYR A 216 -7.82 -4.81 -5.35
CA TYR A 216 -8.35 -5.08 -6.68
C TYR A 216 -9.88 -5.26 -6.63
N SER A 217 -10.63 -4.36 -7.26
CA SER A 217 -12.08 -4.51 -7.39
C SER A 217 -12.40 -5.45 -8.54
N GLU A 218 -13.00 -6.60 -8.24
CA GLU A 218 -13.44 -7.55 -9.25
C GLU A 218 -14.62 -7.03 -10.09
N LYS A 219 -15.45 -6.15 -9.54
CA LYS A 219 -16.53 -5.52 -10.30
C LYS A 219 -15.99 -4.50 -11.32
N GLN A 220 -15.03 -3.68 -10.88
CA GLN A 220 -14.47 -2.59 -11.70
C GLN A 220 -13.27 -3.02 -12.55
N LYS A 221 -12.73 -4.22 -12.33
CA LYS A 221 -11.58 -4.81 -13.05
C LYS A 221 -10.34 -3.91 -13.05
N ARG A 222 -10.06 -3.26 -11.91
CA ARG A 222 -8.88 -2.43 -11.69
C ARG A 222 -8.50 -2.35 -10.21
N TRP A 223 -7.28 -1.91 -9.97
CA TRP A 223 -6.84 -1.51 -8.64
C TRP A 223 -7.49 -0.18 -8.22
N ILE A 224 -7.97 -0.14 -6.99
CA ILE A 224 -8.60 1.00 -6.34
C ILE A 224 -7.68 1.50 -5.24
N HIS A 225 -7.44 2.82 -5.22
CA HIS A 225 -6.68 3.49 -4.17
C HIS A 225 -7.41 3.44 -2.83
N LEU A 226 -6.69 3.14 -1.75
CA LEU A 226 -7.17 3.22 -0.38
C LEU A 226 -6.14 3.93 0.51
N ASP A 227 -6.58 4.93 1.27
CA ASP A 227 -5.80 5.49 2.37
C ASP A 227 -6.63 5.46 3.66
N ALA A 228 -6.29 4.52 4.55
CA ALA A 228 -6.96 4.36 5.84
C ALA A 228 -6.75 5.56 6.76
N CYS A 229 -5.62 6.27 6.65
CA CYS A 229 -5.36 7.46 7.48
C CYS A 229 -6.33 8.59 7.16
N GLU A 230 -6.92 8.59 5.97
CA GLU A 230 -7.75 9.67 5.44
C GLU A 230 -9.19 9.22 5.15
N ASN A 231 -9.53 7.95 5.40
CA ASN A 231 -10.78 7.33 4.96
C ASN A 231 -11.07 7.67 3.48
N ALA A 232 -10.06 7.44 2.64
CA ALA A 232 -10.08 7.84 1.24
C ALA A 232 -10.17 6.62 0.34
N TYR A 233 -11.34 6.44 -0.28
CA TYR A 233 -11.61 5.43 -1.30
C TYR A 233 -11.49 6.05 -2.69
N ASP A 234 -10.65 5.47 -3.55
CA ASP A 234 -10.50 5.79 -4.96
C ASP A 234 -10.14 7.26 -5.28
N GLN A 235 -9.27 7.84 -4.46
CA GLN A 235 -8.79 9.23 -4.57
C GLN A 235 -7.27 9.30 -4.78
N PRO A 236 -6.72 8.76 -5.89
CA PRO A 236 -5.27 8.72 -6.10
C PRO A 236 -4.63 10.12 -6.21
N LEU A 237 -5.40 11.16 -6.57
CA LEU A 237 -4.89 12.55 -6.63
C LEU A 237 -4.92 13.28 -5.27
N LEU A 238 -5.32 12.61 -4.19
CA LEU A 238 -5.37 13.16 -2.83
C LEU A 238 -4.05 13.81 -2.43
N TYR A 239 -2.93 13.13 -2.68
CA TYR A 239 -1.61 13.61 -2.27
C TYR A 239 -1.14 14.77 -3.13
N ASN A 240 -1.18 14.56 -4.45
CA ASN A 240 -0.62 15.52 -5.40
C ASN A 240 -1.46 16.80 -5.49
N THR A 241 -2.75 16.66 -5.76
CA THR A 241 -3.65 17.80 -5.93
C THR A 241 -4.27 18.25 -4.60
N GLY A 242 -4.68 17.32 -3.74
CA GLY A 242 -5.27 17.65 -2.44
C GLY A 242 -4.27 18.27 -1.46
N TRP A 243 -3.14 17.60 -1.22
CA TRP A 243 -2.11 18.08 -0.27
C TRP A 243 -1.07 19.01 -0.91
N GLY A 244 -0.99 19.07 -2.25
CA GLY A 244 0.09 19.77 -2.95
C GLY A 244 1.43 19.03 -2.86
N LYS A 245 1.41 17.72 -2.54
CA LYS A 245 2.63 16.93 -2.33
C LYS A 245 3.33 16.72 -3.67
N LYS A 246 4.63 17.04 -3.70
CA LYS A 246 5.49 16.71 -4.84
C LYS A 246 6.05 15.30 -4.68
N MET A 247 6.03 14.49 -5.72
CA MET A 247 6.42 13.06 -5.64
C MET A 247 7.32 12.65 -6.81
N SER A 248 8.30 11.78 -6.54
CA SER A 248 9.24 11.25 -7.56
C SER A 248 8.93 9.81 -7.95
N TYR A 249 8.78 8.91 -6.98
CA TYR A 249 8.52 7.49 -7.20
C TYR A 249 7.39 7.01 -6.30
N VAL A 250 6.48 6.23 -6.88
CA VAL A 250 5.47 5.45 -6.17
C VAL A 250 5.50 4.02 -6.69
N PHE A 251 5.75 3.06 -5.80
CA PHE A 251 5.78 1.64 -6.14
C PHE A 251 4.63 0.90 -5.47
N ALA A 252 3.94 0.08 -6.26
CA ALA A 252 3.02 -0.90 -5.75
C ALA A 252 3.73 -2.25 -5.57
N VAL A 253 3.55 -2.85 -4.41
CA VAL A 253 4.32 -4.00 -3.92
C VAL A 253 3.36 -5.13 -3.57
N LYS A 254 3.51 -6.24 -4.27
CA LYS A 254 2.86 -7.53 -4.01
C LYS A 254 3.94 -8.58 -3.75
N GLU A 255 3.54 -9.73 -3.22
CA GLU A 255 4.44 -10.86 -3.01
C GLU A 255 5.14 -11.27 -4.33
N SER A 256 4.35 -11.32 -5.40
CA SER A 256 4.74 -11.79 -6.74
C SER A 256 5.41 -10.74 -7.62
N TYR A 257 5.26 -9.44 -7.35
CA TYR A 257 5.85 -8.38 -8.17
C TYR A 257 5.95 -7.02 -7.45
N ILE A 258 6.78 -6.14 -8.01
CA ILE A 258 6.80 -4.69 -7.73
C ILE A 258 6.62 -3.94 -9.05
N VAL A 259 5.75 -2.94 -9.08
CA VAL A 259 5.49 -2.13 -10.28
C VAL A 259 5.47 -0.64 -9.95
N ASP A 260 6.03 0.17 -10.84
CA ASP A 260 5.97 1.63 -10.75
C ASP A 260 4.54 2.09 -11.10
N VAL A 261 3.89 2.77 -10.17
CA VAL A 261 2.54 3.33 -10.31
C VAL A 261 2.53 4.85 -10.18
N THR A 262 3.69 5.49 -10.31
CA THR A 262 3.87 6.94 -10.07
C THR A 262 2.86 7.79 -10.83
N ASP A 263 2.65 7.51 -12.12
CA ASP A 263 1.78 8.34 -12.97
C ASP A 263 0.29 8.24 -12.60
N ARG A 264 -0.13 7.21 -11.84
CA ARG A 264 -1.50 7.14 -11.28
C ARG A 264 -1.75 8.22 -10.23
N TYR A 265 -0.70 8.60 -9.50
CA TYR A 265 -0.74 9.47 -8.33
C TYR A 265 -0.30 10.91 -8.64
N LEU A 266 0.00 11.22 -9.90
CA LEU A 266 0.38 12.55 -10.35
C LEU A 266 -0.69 13.08 -11.29
N ASP A 267 -1.14 14.31 -11.05
CA ASP A 267 -2.06 15.00 -11.94
C ASP A 267 -1.31 15.46 -13.20
N PRO A 268 -1.69 15.00 -14.41
CA PRO A 268 -1.06 15.44 -15.65
C PRO A 268 -1.18 16.95 -15.88
N LYS A 269 -2.17 17.61 -15.24
CA LYS A 269 -2.38 19.07 -15.29
C LYS A 269 -1.45 19.83 -14.32
N LYS A 270 -0.65 19.13 -13.49
CA LYS A 270 0.31 19.71 -12.52
C LYS A 270 1.73 19.14 -12.66
N PRO A 271 2.40 19.35 -13.82
CA PRO A 271 3.74 18.82 -14.05
C PRO A 271 4.78 19.30 -13.01
N GLU A 272 4.60 20.48 -12.42
CA GLU A 272 5.47 21.05 -11.39
C GLU A 272 5.49 20.28 -10.07
N ALA A 273 4.53 19.37 -9.88
CA ALA A 273 4.44 18.51 -8.71
C ALA A 273 5.10 17.14 -8.93
N LYS A 274 5.58 16.84 -10.15
CA LYS A 274 6.45 15.69 -10.42
C LYS A 274 7.89 16.05 -10.09
N LEU A 275 8.48 15.34 -9.13
CA LEU A 275 9.90 15.48 -8.81
C LEU A 275 10.75 14.66 -9.81
N PRO A 276 12.00 15.06 -10.08
CA PRO A 276 12.90 14.31 -10.96
C PRO A 276 13.13 12.87 -10.47
N LYS A 277 13.03 11.91 -11.40
CA LYS A 277 13.40 10.50 -11.17
C LYS A 277 14.91 10.30 -11.38
N ASN A 278 15.73 10.80 -10.46
CA ASN A 278 17.20 10.82 -10.58
C ASN A 278 17.94 9.89 -9.61
N LYS A 279 17.23 8.99 -8.89
CA LYS A 279 17.87 8.07 -7.92
C LYS A 279 18.55 6.86 -8.57
N ALA A 280 18.13 6.51 -9.79
CA ALA A 280 18.78 5.51 -10.65
C ALA A 280 18.36 5.74 -12.10
N PRO A 281 19.18 5.35 -13.10
CA PRO A 281 18.76 5.30 -14.49
C PRO A 281 17.54 4.41 -14.66
N GLU A 282 16.51 4.92 -15.33
CA GLU A 282 15.22 4.23 -15.52
C GLU A 282 15.41 2.83 -16.11
N GLN A 283 16.29 2.68 -17.10
CA GLN A 283 16.63 1.40 -17.72
C GLN A 283 17.15 0.35 -16.72
N TYR A 284 17.92 0.76 -15.71
CA TYR A 284 18.49 -0.14 -14.71
C TYR A 284 17.45 -0.56 -13.69
N LEU A 285 16.63 0.39 -13.23
CA LEU A 285 15.50 0.11 -12.36
C LEU A 285 14.50 -0.84 -13.03
N GLN A 286 14.11 -0.56 -14.28
CA GLN A 286 13.19 -1.41 -15.05
C GLN A 286 13.76 -2.80 -15.29
N ALA A 287 15.05 -2.92 -15.63
CA ALA A 287 15.69 -4.22 -15.80
C ALA A 287 15.66 -5.05 -14.51
N MET A 288 15.98 -4.44 -13.37
CA MET A 288 16.02 -5.14 -12.09
C MET A 288 14.63 -5.50 -11.55
N LEU A 289 13.64 -4.63 -11.73
CA LEU A 289 12.23 -4.94 -11.45
C LEU A 289 11.74 -6.08 -12.36
N THR A 290 12.02 -6.03 -13.65
CA THR A 290 11.65 -7.10 -14.60
C THR A 290 12.28 -8.43 -14.21
N LEU A 291 13.57 -8.43 -13.86
CA LEU A 291 14.26 -9.62 -13.39
C LEU A 291 13.61 -10.18 -12.11
N SER A 292 13.41 -9.34 -11.10
CA SER A 292 12.80 -9.74 -9.82
C SER A 292 11.38 -10.28 -10.00
N ASN A 293 10.53 -9.55 -10.73
CA ASN A 293 9.16 -9.96 -11.03
C ASN A 293 9.11 -11.25 -11.84
N SER A 294 10.00 -11.41 -12.82
CA SER A 294 10.05 -12.65 -13.62
C SER A 294 10.39 -13.86 -12.77
N ILE A 295 11.34 -13.75 -11.85
CA ILE A 295 11.71 -14.82 -10.92
C ILE A 295 10.50 -15.17 -10.06
N LYS A 296 9.96 -14.17 -9.35
CA LYS A 296 8.82 -14.35 -8.44
C LYS A 296 7.59 -14.95 -9.13
N LEU A 297 7.18 -14.42 -10.27
CA LEU A 297 6.00 -14.90 -11.01
C LEU A 297 6.21 -16.31 -11.58
N THR A 298 7.43 -16.69 -11.97
CA THR A 298 7.70 -18.06 -12.43
C THR A 298 7.79 -19.08 -11.29
N SER A 299 8.04 -18.61 -10.07
CA SER A 299 8.06 -19.43 -8.85
C SER A 299 6.71 -19.47 -8.12
N ALA A 300 5.77 -18.59 -8.48
CA ALA A 300 4.44 -18.54 -7.89
C ALA A 300 3.55 -19.71 -8.35
N SER A 301 2.44 -19.93 -7.64
CA SER A 301 1.42 -20.89 -8.07
C SER A 301 0.85 -20.50 -9.43
N ARG A 302 0.33 -21.49 -10.17
CA ARG A 302 -0.29 -21.28 -11.48
C ARG A 302 -1.39 -20.21 -11.43
N GLU A 303 -2.19 -20.24 -10.37
CA GLU A 303 -3.28 -19.28 -10.15
C GLU A 303 -2.74 -17.87 -9.93
N ILE A 304 -1.81 -17.68 -8.99
CA ILE A 304 -1.19 -16.37 -8.72
C ILE A 304 -0.54 -15.83 -10.00
N ALA A 305 0.22 -16.66 -10.70
CA ALA A 305 0.89 -16.28 -11.92
C ALA A 305 -0.11 -15.83 -13.00
N LEU A 306 -1.22 -16.55 -13.20
CA LEU A 306 -2.26 -16.17 -14.16
C LEU A 306 -3.00 -14.90 -13.75
N THR A 307 -3.39 -14.78 -12.49
CA THR A 307 -4.15 -13.65 -11.98
C THR A 307 -3.31 -12.38 -12.02
N ASP A 308 -2.12 -12.41 -11.44
CA ASP A 308 -1.26 -11.23 -11.29
C ASP A 308 -0.72 -10.73 -12.64
N THR A 309 -0.34 -11.63 -13.54
CA THR A 309 0.06 -11.20 -14.89
C THR A 309 -1.11 -10.62 -15.67
N SER A 310 -2.35 -11.12 -15.50
CA SER A 310 -3.53 -10.51 -16.13
C SER A 310 -3.78 -9.10 -15.60
N ARG A 311 -3.66 -8.91 -14.29
CA ARG A 311 -3.86 -7.62 -13.63
C ARG A 311 -2.75 -6.62 -13.96
N LEU A 312 -1.49 -7.06 -14.07
CA LEU A 312 -0.38 -6.23 -14.56
C LEU A 312 -0.61 -5.76 -16.00
N ILE A 313 -1.12 -6.64 -16.88
CA ILE A 313 -1.51 -6.27 -18.25
C ILE A 313 -2.67 -5.26 -18.22
N GLY A 314 -3.64 -5.46 -17.33
CA GLY A 314 -4.75 -4.53 -17.10
C GLY A 314 -4.27 -3.16 -16.66
N ASP A 315 -3.38 -3.08 -15.67
CA ASP A 315 -2.74 -1.85 -15.21
C ASP A 315 -2.00 -1.13 -16.34
N PHE A 316 -1.19 -1.86 -17.10
CA PHE A 316 -0.47 -1.28 -18.23
C PHE A 316 -1.43 -0.69 -19.27
N ARG A 317 -2.52 -1.40 -19.60
CA ARG A 317 -3.53 -0.90 -20.55
C ARG A 317 -4.27 0.33 -20.03
N ASN A 318 -4.61 0.34 -18.74
CA ASN A 318 -5.33 1.44 -18.11
C ASN A 318 -4.45 2.70 -18.03
N THR A 319 -3.14 2.56 -17.84
CA THR A 319 -2.20 3.69 -17.83
C THR A 319 -1.82 4.15 -19.24
N ALA A 320 -1.60 3.21 -20.18
CA ALA A 320 -1.20 3.52 -21.55
C ALA A 320 -2.33 4.10 -22.41
N GLY A 321 -3.60 3.85 -22.06
CA GLY A 321 -4.76 4.43 -22.73
C GLY A 321 -5.00 5.92 -22.46
N GLY A 322 -4.06 6.60 -21.79
CA GLY A 322 -4.29 7.90 -21.17
C GLY A 322 -5.15 7.77 -19.92
N TYR A 323 -4.96 8.68 -18.96
CA TYR A 323 -5.89 8.84 -17.85
C TYR A 323 -7.27 9.15 -18.46
N LYS A 324 -8.12 8.14 -18.67
CA LYS A 324 -9.53 8.40 -18.90
C LYS A 324 -9.96 9.10 -17.63
N GLU A 325 -10.33 10.38 -17.73
CA GLU A 325 -11.01 11.08 -16.65
C GLU A 325 -12.04 10.09 -16.14
N MET A 326 -11.77 9.57 -14.94
CA MET A 326 -12.69 8.66 -14.31
C MET A 326 -14.00 9.43 -14.26
N ALA A 327 -15.11 8.74 -14.53
CA ALA A 327 -16.42 9.27 -14.20
C ALA A 327 -16.47 9.42 -12.66
N THR A 328 -15.79 10.45 -12.14
CA THR A 328 -16.27 11.19 -11.00
C THR A 328 -17.62 11.65 -11.48
N ASP A 329 -18.66 11.01 -10.97
CA ASP A 329 -19.96 11.64 -10.94
C ASP A 329 -19.71 13.09 -10.55
N SER A 330 -20.20 13.99 -11.41
CA SER A 330 -19.86 15.41 -11.52
C SER A 330 -20.26 16.25 -10.30
N THR A 331 -19.87 15.81 -9.11
CA THR A 331 -19.63 16.69 -7.99
C THR A 331 -18.12 16.88 -7.93
N THR A 332 -17.70 18.11 -8.19
CA THR A 332 -16.52 18.75 -7.63
C THR A 332 -16.50 18.57 -6.10
N LYS A 333 -16.33 17.34 -5.60
CA LYS A 333 -15.94 17.09 -4.22
C LYS A 333 -14.55 17.67 -4.11
N SER A 334 -14.49 18.89 -3.56
CA SER A 334 -13.27 19.55 -3.12
C SER A 334 -12.34 18.50 -2.53
N MET A 335 -11.18 18.28 -3.17
CA MET A 335 -10.22 17.28 -2.68
C MET A 335 -9.89 17.63 -1.24
N LYS A 336 -10.14 16.67 -0.34
CA LYS A 336 -10.05 16.92 1.10
C LYS A 336 -8.64 17.37 1.48
N PRO A 337 -8.49 18.41 2.30
CA PRO A 337 -7.20 18.71 2.91
C PRO A 337 -6.79 17.55 3.83
N ARG A 338 -5.49 17.42 4.07
CA ARG A 338 -4.93 16.39 4.93
C ARG A 338 -5.57 16.40 6.33
N GLN A 339 -5.97 15.22 6.80
CA GLN A 339 -6.61 15.03 8.11
C GLN A 339 -5.68 14.38 9.13
N SER A 340 -4.66 13.63 8.70
CA SER A 340 -3.64 13.02 9.58
C SER A 340 -2.38 13.87 9.72
N GLY A 341 -1.69 13.78 10.86
CA GLY A 341 -0.40 14.45 11.09
C GLY A 341 -0.50 15.95 11.36
N GLY A 342 0.10 16.41 12.46
CA GLY A 342 0.17 17.84 12.76
C GLY A 342 1.05 18.61 11.75
N ALA A 343 0.75 19.89 11.51
CA ALA A 343 1.42 20.72 10.50
C ALA A 343 2.96 20.74 10.62
N THR A 344 3.51 20.75 11.85
CA THR A 344 4.95 20.71 12.09
C THR A 344 5.55 19.35 11.70
N TRP A 345 4.83 18.25 11.98
CA TRP A 345 5.24 16.89 11.67
C TRP A 345 5.26 16.67 10.15
N THR A 346 4.18 17.07 9.45
CA THR A 346 4.06 16.91 7.99
C THR A 346 5.09 17.75 7.24
N LYS A 347 5.38 18.96 7.71
CA LYS A 347 6.42 19.83 7.13
C LYS A 347 7.83 19.27 7.30
N GLN A 348 8.17 18.74 8.47
CA GLN A 348 9.49 18.14 8.73
C GLN A 348 9.78 16.91 7.85
N ARG A 349 8.72 16.22 7.44
CA ARG A 349 8.78 14.99 6.64
C ARG A 349 8.70 15.23 5.12
N GLY A 350 8.56 16.50 4.71
CA GLY A 350 8.39 16.86 3.30
C GLY A 350 7.02 16.47 2.74
N GLU A 351 6.06 16.13 3.59
CA GLU A 351 4.71 15.71 3.20
C GLU A 351 3.71 16.87 3.15
N ALA A 352 4.09 18.06 3.63
CA ALA A 352 3.30 19.28 3.49
C ALA A 352 3.58 19.95 2.14
N GLY A 353 2.64 19.88 1.20
CA GLY A 353 2.69 20.67 -0.02
C GLY A 353 2.44 22.15 0.24
N LYS A 354 3.01 23.02 -0.60
CA LYS A 354 2.57 24.42 -0.70
C LYS A 354 1.50 24.46 -1.79
N LYS A 355 0.27 24.84 -1.43
CA LYS A 355 -0.78 25.13 -2.42
C LYS A 355 -0.45 26.41 -3.17
#